data_AF-R9PJE3-F1
#
_entry.id   AF-R9PJE3-F1
#
_cell.length_a   1.000
_cell.length_b   1.000
_cell.length_c   1.000
_cell.angle_alpha   90.00
_cell.angle_beta   90.00
_cell.angle_gamma   90.00
#
_symmetry.space_group_name_H-M   'P 1'
#
loop_
_entity.id
_entity.type
_entity.pdbx_description
1 polymer ?
#
loop_
_entity_poly.entity_id
_entity_poly.type
_entity_poly.pdbx_seq_one_letter_code
_entity_poly.pdbx_strand_id
1 'polypeptide(L)'
;MDTASLVKRGNRALEVNPPNADIHLGRWGSDWGWVMFCIMGASTLGLLAWSFRMRRKRRAFHYLLAAALAVSTVSWYSQASDLGSTPITAQFLHHSARGSGVGGYPTRQIWYSRYVDWTLTTTLLLLSLLLITGLPLSIIFVTLFFNVLMVVCGLLGALTRTRYKWGYFVFACAALGYVLYHVFASGLRSARRLGKDFGRTYLYASVLLGIIWPMYAVCWGLSEGGNVIGISAEFLFYGILDIFSKPVFAFLLLSMLRRCDYGALRLRSGKRSEEDSDLHEPRRGLVEKDHERIGSADHHHIGGANTNAHAGLQGPANSTLPHGAQHTTMSPAP
;
A
#
# COMPACT_ATOMS: atom_id res chain seq x y z
N MET A 1 26.60 35.52 -1.23
CA MET A 1 25.20 35.28 -1.60
C MET A 1 24.34 36.21 -0.77
N ASP A 2 23.69 37.16 -1.43
CA ASP A 2 22.92 38.21 -0.77
C ASP A 2 21.60 37.64 -0.23
N THR A 3 21.47 37.55 1.09
CA THR A 3 20.29 37.00 1.78
C THR A 3 19.03 37.79 1.45
N ALA A 4 19.14 39.06 1.07
CA ALA A 4 18.02 39.89 0.62
C ALA A 4 17.42 39.42 -0.71
N SER A 5 18.24 38.83 -1.59
CA SER A 5 17.77 38.26 -2.88
C SER A 5 16.99 36.95 -2.71
N LEU A 6 17.28 36.18 -1.66
CA LEU A 6 16.55 34.97 -1.29
C LEU A 6 15.19 35.31 -0.65
N VAL A 7 15.14 36.34 0.19
CA VAL A 7 13.88 36.84 0.78
C VAL A 7 12.92 37.42 -0.27
N LYS A 8 13.45 37.99 -1.37
CA LYS A 8 12.65 38.48 -2.50
C LYS A 8 12.05 37.39 -3.40
N ARG A 9 12.44 36.12 -3.24
CA ARG A 9 11.88 34.99 -3.99
C ARG A 9 10.84 34.25 -3.13
N GLY A 10 9.79 34.97 -2.72
CA GLY A 10 8.64 34.36 -2.08
C GLY A 10 7.96 33.33 -2.99
N ASN A 11 7.14 32.45 -2.41
CA ASN A 11 6.40 31.45 -3.18
C ASN A 11 5.47 32.12 -4.22
N ARG A 12 5.71 31.82 -5.50
CA ARG A 12 4.95 32.31 -6.65
C ARG A 12 4.07 31.24 -7.30
N ALA A 13 3.88 30.09 -6.64
CA ALA A 13 3.10 28.98 -7.18
C ALA A 13 1.72 29.42 -7.69
N LEU A 14 1.01 30.20 -6.88
CA LEU A 14 -0.35 30.68 -7.21
C LEU A 14 -0.36 31.78 -8.30
N GLU A 15 0.78 32.38 -8.60
CA GLU A 15 0.90 33.32 -9.72
C GLU A 15 1.14 32.58 -11.05
N VAL A 16 1.86 31.46 -10.99
CA VAL A 16 2.17 30.62 -12.15
C VAL A 16 0.97 29.71 -12.48
N ASN A 17 0.36 29.11 -11.47
CA ASN A 17 -0.83 28.29 -11.56
C ASN A 17 -1.94 28.99 -10.75
N PRO A 18 -2.76 29.83 -11.40
CA PRO A 18 -3.78 30.60 -10.71
C PRO A 18 -4.95 29.70 -10.24
N PRO A 19 -5.51 29.96 -9.05
CA PRO A 19 -6.64 29.20 -8.55
C PRO A 19 -7.89 29.26 -9.42
N ASN A 20 -8.60 28.13 -9.44
CA ASN A 20 -9.76 27.91 -10.31
C ASN A 20 -11.12 27.97 -9.59
N ALA A 21 -11.16 28.45 -8.34
CA ALA A 21 -12.37 28.56 -7.52
C ALA A 21 -12.43 29.88 -6.75
N ASP A 22 -13.63 30.31 -6.34
CA ASP A 22 -13.81 31.56 -5.56
C ASP A 22 -13.22 31.42 -4.14
N ILE A 23 -13.42 30.27 -3.51
CA ILE A 23 -12.82 29.89 -2.22
C ILE A 23 -11.64 28.97 -2.53
N HIS A 24 -10.44 29.55 -2.48
CA HIS A 24 -9.22 28.92 -2.96
C HIS A 24 -8.07 28.95 -1.94
N LEU A 25 -7.00 28.24 -2.28
CA LEU A 25 -5.75 28.23 -1.53
C LEU A 25 -5.12 29.63 -1.52
N GLY A 26 -4.80 30.13 -0.32
CA GLY A 26 -3.99 31.33 -0.14
C GLY A 26 -2.49 31.02 -0.10
N ARG A 27 -1.66 32.06 -0.30
CA ARG A 27 -0.19 31.95 -0.36
C ARG A 27 0.41 31.19 0.84
N TRP A 28 -0.02 31.50 2.06
CA TRP A 28 0.47 30.82 3.27
C TRP A 28 0.10 29.33 3.32
N GLY A 29 -1.05 28.95 2.74
CA GLY A 29 -1.43 27.54 2.62
C GLY A 29 -0.57 26.80 1.60
N SER A 30 -0.21 27.48 0.49
CA SER A 30 0.76 26.95 -0.48
C SER A 30 2.16 26.81 0.12
N ASP A 31 2.62 27.79 0.93
CA ASP A 31 3.88 27.69 1.69
C ASP A 31 3.89 26.46 2.62
N TRP A 32 2.79 26.25 3.34
CA TRP A 32 2.60 25.03 4.14
C TRP A 32 2.62 23.75 3.30
N GLY A 33 1.99 23.77 2.12
CA GLY A 33 2.05 22.66 1.17
C GLY A 33 3.49 22.33 0.74
N TRP A 34 4.34 23.33 0.52
CA TRP A 34 5.77 23.12 0.22
C TRP A 34 6.54 22.54 1.41
N VAL A 35 6.21 22.94 2.64
CA VAL A 35 6.77 22.32 3.85
C VAL A 35 6.40 20.83 3.90
N MET A 36 5.14 20.50 3.63
CA MET A 36 4.67 19.11 3.58
C MET A 36 5.37 18.30 2.48
N PHE A 37 5.55 18.86 1.28
CA PHE A 37 6.34 18.26 0.22
C PHE A 37 7.76 17.91 0.69
N CYS A 38 8.46 18.85 1.33
CA CYS A 38 9.80 18.64 1.86
C CYS A 38 9.84 17.55 2.94
N ILE A 39 8.88 17.56 3.88
CA ILE A 39 8.80 16.54 4.95
C ILE A 39 8.59 15.14 4.36
N MET A 40 7.65 14.99 3.43
CA MET A 40 7.36 13.71 2.77
C MET A 40 8.55 13.23 1.93
N GLY A 41 9.15 14.14 1.14
CA GLY A 41 10.31 13.85 0.31
C GLY A 41 11.53 13.43 1.12
N ALA A 42 11.87 14.19 2.17
CA ALA A 42 12.96 13.86 3.07
C ALA A 42 12.72 12.52 3.79
N SER A 43 11.49 12.26 4.23
CA SER A 43 11.12 10.99 4.86
C SER A 43 11.25 9.80 3.89
N THR A 44 10.84 9.98 2.63
CA THR A 44 11.00 8.98 1.56
C THR A 44 12.48 8.64 1.37
N LEU A 45 13.33 9.66 1.19
CA LEU A 45 14.78 9.48 1.05
C LEU A 45 15.40 8.82 2.29
N GLY A 46 14.95 9.22 3.49
CA GLY A 46 15.39 8.63 4.75
C GLY A 46 15.08 7.13 4.85
N LEU A 47 13.86 6.71 4.47
CA LEU A 47 13.49 5.28 4.45
C LEU A 47 14.28 4.49 3.39
N LEU A 48 14.48 5.06 2.21
CA LEU A 48 15.29 4.43 1.17
C LEU A 48 16.74 4.26 1.63
N ALA A 49 17.34 5.31 2.19
CA ALA A 49 18.68 5.26 2.77
C ALA A 49 18.81 4.24 3.90
N TRP A 50 17.79 4.14 4.76
CA TRP A 50 17.73 3.11 5.81
C TRP A 50 17.62 1.70 5.21
N SER A 51 16.85 1.52 4.13
CA SER A 51 16.66 0.22 3.49
C SER A 51 17.94 -0.41 2.96
N PHE A 52 18.93 0.39 2.52
CA PHE A 52 20.22 -0.10 2.04
C PHE A 52 21.03 -0.81 3.14
N ARG A 53 20.85 -0.43 4.40
CA ARG A 53 21.50 -1.08 5.56
C ARG A 53 20.80 -2.36 6.02
N MET A 54 19.63 -2.68 5.47
CA MET A 54 18.83 -3.83 5.91
C MET A 54 19.06 -5.06 5.01
N ARG A 55 18.97 -6.26 5.58
CA ARG A 55 18.98 -7.54 4.84
C ARG A 55 17.78 -7.61 3.90
N ARG A 56 17.93 -8.19 2.70
CA ARG A 56 16.89 -8.26 1.64
C ARG A 56 15.50 -8.68 2.19
N LYS A 57 15.45 -9.72 3.04
CA LYS A 57 14.20 -10.25 3.64
C LYS A 57 13.43 -9.28 4.56
N ARG A 58 14.05 -8.19 5.01
CA ARG A 58 13.43 -7.17 5.88
C ARG A 58 13.07 -5.87 5.13
N ARG A 59 13.38 -5.77 3.83
CA ARG A 59 13.17 -4.55 3.03
C ARG A 59 11.73 -4.34 2.57
N ALA A 60 10.90 -5.40 2.54
CA ALA A 60 9.52 -5.30 2.03
C ALA A 60 8.70 -4.19 2.71
N PHE A 61 8.72 -4.09 4.04
CA PHE A 61 8.04 -3.02 4.77
C PHE A 61 8.64 -1.64 4.51
N HIS A 62 9.96 -1.55 4.30
CA HIS A 62 10.60 -0.28 3.94
C HIS A 62 10.11 0.19 2.57
N TYR A 63 10.01 -0.72 1.59
CA TYR A 63 9.53 -0.38 0.25
C TYR A 63 8.05 -0.03 0.21
N LEU A 64 7.20 -0.74 0.96
CA LEU A 64 5.78 -0.38 1.08
C LEU A 64 5.59 1.03 1.63
N LEU A 65 6.31 1.35 2.71
CA LEU A 65 6.20 2.67 3.37
C LEU A 65 6.90 3.78 2.58
N ALA A 66 8.03 3.50 1.94
CA ALA A 66 8.68 4.45 1.04
C ALA A 66 7.81 4.73 -0.19
N ALA A 67 7.12 3.74 -0.75
CA ALA A 67 6.15 3.95 -1.82
C ALA A 67 4.98 4.84 -1.35
N ALA A 68 4.47 4.62 -0.14
CA ALA A 68 3.43 5.47 0.43
C ALA A 68 3.89 6.92 0.56
N LEU A 69 5.09 7.15 1.12
CA LEU A 69 5.65 8.50 1.26
C LEU A 69 5.95 9.15 -0.10
N ALA A 70 6.44 8.40 -1.08
CA ALA A 70 6.71 8.92 -2.42
C ALA A 70 5.44 9.39 -3.13
N VAL A 71 4.34 8.63 -3.02
CA VAL A 71 3.02 9.05 -3.54
C VAL A 71 2.58 10.36 -2.87
N SER A 72 2.71 10.46 -1.55
CA SER A 72 2.37 11.69 -0.83
C SER A 72 3.28 12.86 -1.19
N THR A 73 4.57 12.63 -1.44
CA THR A 73 5.48 13.68 -1.94
C THR A 73 4.96 14.27 -3.24
N VAL A 74 4.58 13.43 -4.22
CA VAL A 74 4.05 13.91 -5.50
C VAL A 74 2.71 14.62 -5.32
N SER A 75 1.83 14.12 -4.46
CA SER A 75 0.54 14.76 -4.20
C SER A 75 0.68 16.12 -3.52
N TRP A 76 1.57 16.25 -2.54
CA TRP A 76 1.85 17.53 -1.89
C TRP A 76 2.54 18.53 -2.82
N TYR A 77 3.42 18.06 -3.72
CA TYR A 77 3.96 18.91 -4.80
C TYR A 77 2.84 19.48 -5.69
N SER A 78 1.92 18.62 -6.12
CA SER A 78 0.76 19.01 -6.94
C SER A 78 -0.10 20.04 -6.20
N GLN A 79 -0.49 19.74 -4.96
CA GLN A 79 -1.31 20.62 -4.13
C GLN A 79 -0.63 21.96 -3.82
N ALA A 80 0.65 21.96 -3.46
CA ALA A 80 1.40 23.18 -3.16
C ALA A 80 1.55 24.10 -4.38
N SER A 81 1.61 23.51 -5.58
CA SER A 81 1.69 24.22 -6.85
C SER A 81 0.32 24.59 -7.44
N ASP A 82 -0.77 24.44 -6.67
CA ASP A 82 -2.15 24.69 -7.09
C ASP A 82 -2.67 23.79 -8.23
N LEU A 83 -2.13 22.58 -8.30
CA LEU A 83 -2.51 21.57 -9.29
C LEU A 83 -3.33 20.45 -8.64
N GLY A 84 -4.18 19.81 -9.45
CA GLY A 84 -4.96 18.66 -9.00
C GLY A 84 -6.20 19.00 -8.18
N SER A 85 -6.79 20.18 -8.43
CA SER A 85 -8.07 20.60 -7.86
C SER A 85 -9.16 20.79 -8.91
N THR A 86 -10.42 20.72 -8.47
CA THR A 86 -11.60 21.06 -9.27
C THR A 86 -12.55 21.95 -8.47
N PRO A 87 -13.17 22.98 -9.09
CA PRO A 87 -14.12 23.85 -8.41
C PRO A 87 -15.49 23.20 -8.26
N ILE A 88 -16.03 23.18 -7.04
CA ILE A 88 -17.36 22.64 -6.73
C ILE A 88 -18.16 23.71 -5.98
N THR A 89 -19.38 24.01 -6.44
CA THR A 89 -20.26 24.97 -5.75
C THR A 89 -20.48 24.56 -4.30
N ALA A 90 -20.19 25.46 -3.37
CA ALA A 90 -20.36 25.23 -1.95
C ALA A 90 -21.85 25.15 -1.60
N GLN A 91 -22.23 24.15 -0.79
CA GLN A 91 -23.60 24.00 -0.30
C GLN A 91 -23.95 25.09 0.72
N PHE A 92 -22.97 25.48 1.55
CA PHE A 92 -23.15 26.41 2.65
C PHE A 92 -22.33 27.67 2.42
N LEU A 93 -22.97 28.83 2.55
CA LEU A 93 -22.33 30.13 2.33
C LEU A 93 -21.40 30.52 3.50
N HIS A 94 -21.84 30.30 4.73
CA HIS A 94 -21.15 30.78 5.94
C HIS A 94 -20.71 32.25 5.81
N HIS A 95 -19.44 32.56 6.08
CA HIS A 95 -18.84 33.89 5.96
C HIS A 95 -18.30 34.19 4.55
N SER A 96 -18.61 33.34 3.57
CA SER A 96 -18.13 33.52 2.19
C SER A 96 -19.00 34.53 1.45
N ALA A 97 -18.37 35.34 0.60
CA ALA A 97 -19.12 36.17 -0.34
C ALA A 97 -19.86 35.30 -1.37
N ARG A 98 -20.88 35.88 -2.03
CA ARG A 98 -21.46 35.28 -3.24
C ARG A 98 -20.38 35.16 -4.32
N GLY A 99 -20.53 34.18 -5.19
CA GLY A 99 -19.51 33.86 -6.19
C GLY A 99 -20.08 33.28 -7.48
N SER A 100 -19.19 32.69 -8.26
CA SER A 100 -19.40 32.26 -9.65
C SER A 100 -20.15 30.93 -9.78
N GLY A 101 -20.50 30.28 -8.68
CA GLY A 101 -21.21 29.01 -8.68
C GLY A 101 -22.73 29.15 -8.87
N VAL A 102 -23.40 27.99 -8.83
CA VAL A 102 -24.84 27.88 -9.08
C VAL A 102 -25.64 28.69 -8.06
N GLY A 103 -26.60 29.49 -8.53
CA GLY A 103 -27.47 30.30 -7.66
C GLY A 103 -26.73 31.42 -6.92
N GLY A 104 -25.56 31.85 -7.42
CA GLY A 104 -24.73 32.88 -6.80
C GLY A 104 -23.94 32.40 -5.57
N TYR A 105 -23.92 31.09 -5.31
CA TYR A 105 -23.06 30.51 -4.27
C TYR A 105 -21.61 30.42 -4.78
N PRO A 106 -20.61 30.63 -3.90
CA PRO A 106 -19.22 30.53 -4.31
C PRO A 106 -18.83 29.08 -4.65
N THR A 107 -17.86 28.94 -5.55
CA THR A 107 -17.16 27.69 -5.80
C THR A 107 -16.04 27.48 -4.78
N ARG A 108 -15.86 26.24 -4.34
CA ARG A 108 -14.82 25.81 -3.42
C ARG A 108 -13.85 24.90 -4.15
N GLN A 109 -12.55 25.13 -3.95
CA GLN A 109 -11.51 24.25 -4.46
C GLN A 109 -11.55 22.90 -3.74
N ILE A 110 -11.70 21.81 -4.51
CA ILE A 110 -11.69 20.43 -4.02
C ILE A 110 -10.47 19.71 -4.60
N TRP A 111 -9.62 19.19 -3.71
CA TRP A 111 -8.34 18.58 -4.07
C TRP A 111 -8.50 17.09 -4.38
N TYR A 112 -8.89 16.75 -5.60
CA TYR A 112 -9.02 15.35 -6.00
C TYR A 112 -7.67 14.60 -5.95
N SER A 113 -6.54 15.32 -6.15
CA SER A 113 -5.18 14.78 -6.00
C SER A 113 -4.93 14.18 -4.60
N ARG A 114 -5.58 14.73 -3.57
CA ARG A 114 -5.51 14.23 -2.20
C ARG A 114 -6.20 12.88 -2.04
N TYR A 115 -7.36 12.70 -2.67
CA TYR A 115 -8.07 11.41 -2.63
C TYR A 115 -7.34 10.33 -3.43
N VAL A 116 -6.65 10.69 -4.51
CA VAL A 116 -5.75 9.78 -5.23
C VAL A 116 -4.60 9.33 -4.33
N ASP A 117 -3.94 10.27 -3.64
CA ASP A 117 -2.93 9.96 -2.63
C ASP A 117 -3.47 9.04 -1.54
N TRP A 118 -4.58 9.40 -0.91
CA TRP A 118 -5.17 8.60 0.16
C TRP A 118 -5.56 7.21 -0.29
N THR A 119 -6.11 7.04 -1.49
CA THR A 119 -6.49 5.72 -2.01
C THR A 119 -5.29 4.77 -2.02
N LEU A 120 -4.13 5.26 -2.45
CA LEU A 120 -2.89 4.47 -2.51
C LEU A 120 -2.24 4.33 -1.12
N THR A 121 -2.06 5.45 -0.42
CA THR A 121 -1.27 5.48 0.82
C THR A 121 -1.98 4.82 1.99
N THR A 122 -3.27 5.09 2.20
CA THR A 122 -4.01 4.41 3.28
C THR A 122 -4.04 2.90 3.08
N THR A 123 -4.15 2.44 1.82
CA THR A 123 -4.08 1.02 1.46
C THR A 123 -2.70 0.43 1.78
N LEU A 124 -1.61 1.12 1.44
CA LEU A 124 -0.25 0.67 1.75
C LEU A 124 0.06 0.67 3.25
N LEU A 125 -0.38 1.70 3.98
CA LEU A 125 -0.23 1.81 5.43
C LEU A 125 -0.99 0.68 6.13
N LEU A 126 -2.26 0.49 5.76
CA LEU A 126 -3.10 -0.57 6.32
C LEU A 126 -2.57 -1.95 5.97
N LEU A 127 -2.12 -2.17 4.72
CA LEU A 127 -1.47 -3.41 4.33
C LEU A 127 -0.21 -3.68 5.17
N SER A 128 0.64 -2.67 5.39
CA SER A 128 1.84 -2.82 6.22
C SER A 128 1.51 -3.22 7.67
N LEU A 129 0.39 -2.72 8.20
CA LEU A 129 -0.11 -3.08 9.52
C LEU A 129 -0.71 -4.49 9.55
N LEU A 130 -1.48 -4.88 8.53
CA LEU A 130 -2.13 -6.20 8.49
C LEU A 130 -1.15 -7.33 8.17
N LEU A 131 -0.07 -7.06 7.42
CA LEU A 131 1.00 -8.02 7.12
C LEU A 131 1.84 -8.42 8.35
N ILE A 132 1.74 -7.69 9.46
CA ILE A 132 2.39 -8.06 10.72
C ILE A 132 1.46 -8.86 11.65
N THR A 133 0.37 -9.41 11.09
CA THR A 133 -0.61 -10.27 11.76
C THR A 133 -0.68 -11.63 11.08
N GLY A 134 -1.25 -12.64 11.76
CA GLY A 134 -1.58 -13.93 11.17
C GLY A 134 -2.99 -13.98 10.59
N LEU A 135 -3.54 -12.86 10.10
CA LEU A 135 -4.88 -12.83 9.51
C LEU A 135 -4.89 -13.57 8.16
N PRO A 136 -6.00 -14.26 7.83
CA PRO A 136 -6.17 -14.84 6.50
C PRO A 136 -6.24 -13.72 5.44
N LEU A 137 -5.69 -13.99 4.25
CA LEU A 137 -5.63 -13.02 3.14
C LEU A 137 -7.02 -12.48 2.76
N SER A 138 -8.07 -13.30 2.86
CA SER A 138 -9.45 -12.88 2.62
C SER A 138 -9.88 -11.71 3.51
N ILE A 139 -9.52 -11.74 4.80
CA ILE A 139 -9.81 -10.67 5.75
C ILE A 139 -8.94 -9.44 5.44
N ILE A 140 -7.69 -9.62 5.03
CA ILE A 140 -6.83 -8.51 4.61
C ILE A 140 -7.46 -7.82 3.39
N PHE A 141 -7.83 -8.57 2.35
CA PHE A 141 -8.40 -8.00 1.12
C PHE A 141 -9.73 -7.28 1.35
N VAL A 142 -10.67 -7.87 2.10
CA VAL A 142 -11.94 -7.19 2.38
C VAL A 142 -11.73 -5.92 3.21
N THR A 143 -10.78 -5.94 4.16
CA THR A 143 -10.45 -4.74 4.95
C THR A 143 -9.83 -3.64 4.07
N LEU A 144 -8.96 -4.00 3.13
CA LEU A 144 -8.40 -3.05 2.15
C LEU A 144 -9.47 -2.53 1.18
N PHE A 145 -10.41 -3.37 0.76
CA PHE A 145 -11.54 -2.93 -0.06
C PHE A 145 -12.39 -1.87 0.64
N PHE A 146 -12.77 -2.10 1.90
CA PHE A 146 -13.51 -1.10 2.68
C PHE A 146 -12.70 0.17 2.92
N ASN A 147 -11.37 0.07 3.04
CA ASN A 147 -10.50 1.25 3.08
C ASN A 147 -10.55 2.06 1.79
N VAL A 148 -10.51 1.41 0.61
CA VAL A 148 -10.67 2.12 -0.68
C VAL A 148 -12.07 2.70 -0.81
N LEU A 149 -13.11 1.94 -0.44
CA LEU A 149 -14.50 2.39 -0.46
C LEU A 149 -14.68 3.67 0.39
N MET A 150 -14.08 3.72 1.58
CA MET A 150 -14.08 4.91 2.44
C MET A 150 -13.56 6.15 1.69
N VAL A 151 -12.40 6.05 1.03
CA VAL A 151 -11.79 7.18 0.31
C VAL A 151 -12.61 7.57 -0.92
N VAL A 152 -13.13 6.59 -1.67
CA VAL A 152 -13.99 6.83 -2.84
C VAL A 152 -15.27 7.55 -2.44
N CYS A 153 -15.94 7.10 -1.37
CA CYS A 153 -17.11 7.78 -0.84
C CYS A 153 -16.78 9.22 -0.40
N GLY A 154 -15.64 9.43 0.28
CA GLY A 154 -15.18 10.78 0.64
C GLY A 154 -15.01 11.71 -0.57
N LEU A 155 -14.43 11.19 -1.67
CA LEU A 155 -14.27 11.94 -2.92
C LEU A 155 -15.61 12.27 -3.57
N LEU A 156 -16.48 11.27 -3.73
CA LEU A 156 -17.82 11.47 -4.32
C LEU A 156 -18.64 12.48 -3.51
N GLY A 157 -18.54 12.44 -2.18
CA GLY A 157 -19.13 13.44 -1.30
C GLY A 157 -18.58 14.84 -1.56
N ALA A 158 -17.24 14.98 -1.68
CA ALA A 158 -16.59 16.27 -1.90
C ALA A 158 -16.94 16.88 -3.28
N LEU A 159 -17.18 16.04 -4.29
CA LEU A 159 -17.61 16.46 -5.62
C LEU A 159 -19.12 16.71 -5.73
N THR A 160 -19.89 16.37 -4.71
CA THR A 160 -21.34 16.57 -4.68
C THR A 160 -21.69 17.95 -4.14
N ARG A 161 -22.44 18.75 -4.93
CA ARG A 161 -22.85 20.12 -4.56
C ARG A 161 -24.06 20.16 -3.64
N THR A 162 -24.88 19.11 -3.68
CA THR A 162 -26.17 19.04 -2.97
C THR A 162 -26.03 18.36 -1.61
N ARG A 163 -27.11 18.37 -0.81
CA ARG A 163 -27.18 17.65 0.47
C ARG A 163 -26.88 16.14 0.39
N TYR A 164 -26.93 15.54 -0.81
CA TYR A 164 -26.60 14.13 -1.01
C TYR A 164 -25.14 13.80 -0.64
N LYS A 165 -24.25 14.80 -0.57
CA LYS A 165 -22.87 14.62 -0.08
C LYS A 165 -22.80 13.92 1.28
N TRP A 166 -23.78 14.17 2.15
CA TRP A 166 -23.82 13.60 3.50
C TRP A 166 -24.17 12.11 3.49
N GLY A 167 -24.86 11.61 2.46
CA GLY A 167 -25.04 10.17 2.27
C GLY A 167 -23.71 9.46 2.02
N TYR A 168 -22.88 10.02 1.14
CA TYR A 168 -21.51 9.52 0.91
C TYR A 168 -20.64 9.61 2.16
N PHE A 169 -20.77 10.69 2.94
CA PHE A 169 -20.06 10.83 4.21
C PHE A 169 -20.43 9.71 5.20
N VAL A 170 -21.72 9.40 5.35
CA VAL A 170 -22.18 8.29 6.21
C VAL A 170 -21.62 6.95 5.74
N PHE A 171 -21.63 6.68 4.43
CA PHE A 171 -21.00 5.46 3.89
C PHE A 171 -19.50 5.40 4.16
N ALA A 172 -18.79 6.52 4.02
CA ALA A 172 -17.36 6.61 4.34
C ALA A 172 -17.10 6.34 5.84
N CYS A 173 -17.89 6.92 6.74
CA CYS A 173 -17.79 6.69 8.18
C CYS A 173 -18.10 5.23 8.56
N ALA A 174 -19.09 4.60 7.93
CA ALA A 174 -19.41 3.19 8.14
C ALA A 174 -18.25 2.29 7.68
N ALA A 175 -17.66 2.58 6.52
CA ALA A 175 -16.48 1.88 6.01
C ALA A 175 -15.26 2.06 6.91
N LEU A 176 -15.03 3.27 7.44
CA LEU A 176 -14.01 3.51 8.47
C LEU A 176 -14.26 2.67 9.73
N GLY A 177 -15.51 2.61 10.22
CA GLY A 177 -15.90 1.78 11.34
C GLY A 177 -15.59 0.29 11.12
N TYR A 178 -15.85 -0.22 9.92
CA TYR A 178 -15.50 -1.59 9.53
C TYR A 178 -13.98 -1.82 9.56
N VAL A 179 -13.19 -0.91 9.00
CA VAL A 179 -11.72 -1.00 9.03
C VAL A 179 -11.20 -1.00 10.46
N LEU A 180 -11.65 -0.07 11.31
CA LEU A 180 -11.24 0.02 12.71
C LEU A 180 -11.66 -1.22 13.50
N TYR A 181 -12.85 -1.77 13.26
CA TYR A 181 -13.28 -3.02 13.86
C TYR A 181 -12.31 -4.16 13.52
N HIS A 182 -11.96 -4.35 12.24
CA HIS A 182 -11.04 -5.41 11.86
C HIS A 182 -9.63 -5.20 12.39
N VAL A 183 -9.14 -3.96 12.46
CA VAL A 183 -7.85 -3.62 13.04
C VAL A 183 -7.81 -3.96 14.53
N PHE A 184 -8.77 -3.47 15.32
CA PHE A 184 -8.73 -3.62 16.78
C PHE A 184 -9.27 -4.97 17.29
N ALA A 185 -10.25 -5.57 16.62
CA ALA A 185 -10.80 -6.86 17.05
C ALA A 185 -9.97 -8.02 16.50
N SER A 186 -9.92 -8.17 15.18
CA SER A 186 -9.30 -9.34 14.54
C SER A 186 -7.79 -9.22 14.45
N GLY A 187 -7.28 -8.07 14.00
CA GLY A 187 -5.86 -7.81 13.80
C GLY A 187 -5.06 -7.85 15.09
N LEU A 188 -5.50 -7.12 16.12
CA LEU A 188 -4.80 -7.08 17.41
C LEU A 188 -4.76 -8.45 18.11
N ARG A 189 -5.86 -9.20 18.10
CA ARG A 189 -5.88 -10.58 18.65
C ARG A 189 -4.93 -11.49 17.87
N SER A 190 -4.89 -11.36 16.55
CA SER A 190 -4.01 -12.14 15.68
C SER A 190 -2.53 -11.81 15.91
N ALA A 191 -2.17 -10.52 15.99
CA ALA A 191 -0.79 -10.08 16.24
C ALA A 191 -0.25 -10.58 17.59
N ARG A 192 -1.07 -10.59 18.64
CA ARG A 192 -0.68 -11.10 19.97
C ARG A 192 -0.36 -12.60 19.96
N ARG A 193 -0.98 -13.38 19.08
CA ARG A 193 -0.70 -14.82 18.92
C ARG A 193 0.64 -15.09 18.24
N LEU A 194 1.16 -14.15 17.45
CA LEU A 194 2.49 -14.26 16.83
C LEU A 194 3.63 -13.93 17.78
N GLY A 195 3.34 -13.29 18.92
CA GLY A 195 4.32 -13.00 19.96
C GLY A 195 4.10 -11.65 20.64
N LYS A 196 4.73 -11.47 21.81
CA LYS A 196 4.60 -10.24 22.62
C LYS A 196 5.06 -8.99 21.87
N ASP A 197 6.18 -9.07 21.14
CA ASP A 197 6.69 -7.92 20.38
C ASP A 197 5.84 -7.57 19.17
N PHE A 198 5.24 -8.56 18.49
CA PHE A 198 4.26 -8.31 17.42
C PHE A 198 2.99 -7.66 17.97
N GLY A 199 2.42 -8.21 19.04
CA GLY A 199 1.24 -7.64 19.68
C GLY A 199 1.46 -6.20 20.15
N ARG A 200 2.64 -5.91 20.71
CA ARG A 200 3.02 -4.55 21.13
C ARG A 200 3.18 -3.61 19.94
N THR A 201 3.96 -4.02 18.93
CA THR A 201 4.21 -3.22 17.71
C THR A 201 2.90 -2.89 16.99
N TYR A 202 2.04 -3.91 16.81
CA TYR A 202 0.72 -3.74 16.21
C TYR A 202 -0.13 -2.75 17.00
N LEU A 203 -0.21 -2.90 18.32
CA LEU A 203 -1.03 -2.03 19.18
C LEU A 203 -0.64 -0.56 19.06
N TYR A 204 0.65 -0.22 19.17
CA TYR A 204 1.09 1.18 19.07
C TYR A 204 0.80 1.77 17.69
N ALA A 205 1.11 1.02 16.63
CA ALA A 205 0.87 1.46 15.26
C ALA A 205 -0.64 1.59 14.96
N SER A 206 -1.47 0.64 15.44
CA SER A 206 -2.91 0.68 15.25
C SER A 206 -3.60 1.77 16.06
N VAL A 207 -3.14 2.05 17.29
CA VAL A 207 -3.67 3.14 18.12
C VAL A 207 -3.38 4.50 17.47
N LEU A 208 -2.17 4.70 16.96
CA LEU A 208 -1.82 5.92 16.23
C LEU A 208 -2.80 6.17 15.08
N LEU A 209 -2.98 5.19 14.19
CA LEU A 209 -3.92 5.35 13.06
C LEU A 209 -5.37 5.43 13.52
N GLY A 210 -5.76 4.66 14.55
CA GLY A 210 -7.12 4.65 15.08
C GLY A 210 -7.57 5.97 15.71
N ILE A 211 -6.63 6.78 16.21
CA ILE A 211 -6.90 8.14 16.69
C ILE A 211 -6.91 9.12 15.51
N ILE A 212 -5.94 9.01 14.61
CA ILE A 212 -5.72 9.98 13.54
C ILE A 212 -6.78 9.87 12.42
N TRP A 213 -7.19 8.66 12.02
CA TRP A 213 -8.11 8.45 10.90
C TRP A 213 -9.51 9.05 11.11
N PRO A 214 -10.15 8.93 12.28
CA PRO A 214 -11.40 9.65 12.56
C PRO A 214 -11.27 11.17 12.42
N MET A 215 -10.10 11.76 12.70
CA MET A 215 -9.89 13.20 12.55
C MET A 215 -9.90 13.65 11.09
N TYR A 216 -9.61 12.77 10.12
CA TYR A 216 -9.82 13.09 8.70
C TYR A 216 -11.30 13.28 8.39
N ALA A 217 -12.19 12.47 8.97
CA ALA A 217 -13.64 12.64 8.79
C ALA A 217 -14.14 13.94 9.45
N VAL A 218 -13.57 14.30 10.60
CA VAL A 218 -13.84 15.59 11.26
C VAL A 218 -13.41 16.76 10.37
N CYS A 219 -12.18 16.73 9.86
CA CYS A 219 -11.69 17.75 8.93
C CYS A 219 -12.63 17.85 7.73
N TRP A 220 -12.95 16.71 7.08
CA TRP A 220 -13.85 16.66 5.94
C TRP A 220 -15.21 17.31 6.20
N GLY A 221 -15.80 17.03 7.36
CA GLY A 221 -17.06 17.62 7.79
C GLY A 221 -16.98 19.15 7.93
N LEU A 222 -15.84 19.67 8.37
CA LEU A 222 -15.58 21.11 8.52
C LEU A 222 -15.17 21.78 7.20
N SER A 223 -14.49 21.08 6.29
CA SER A 223 -13.98 21.61 5.02
C SER A 223 -14.93 21.34 3.84
N GLU A 224 -14.77 20.22 3.13
CA GLU A 224 -15.49 19.91 1.89
C GLU A 224 -16.99 19.69 2.11
N GLY A 225 -17.35 19.17 3.28
CA GLY A 225 -18.73 18.93 3.70
C GLY A 225 -19.44 20.23 4.03
N GLY A 226 -19.02 20.83 5.14
CA GLY A 226 -19.67 21.98 5.78
C GLY A 226 -19.22 23.35 5.27
N ASN A 227 -18.07 23.49 4.62
CA ASN A 227 -17.52 24.80 4.24
C ASN A 227 -17.40 25.77 5.43
N VAL A 228 -16.96 25.26 6.59
CA VAL A 228 -16.73 26.02 7.83
C VAL A 228 -15.31 26.58 7.86
N ILE A 229 -14.32 25.80 7.42
CA ILE A 229 -12.92 26.21 7.32
C ILE A 229 -12.50 26.45 5.86
N GLY A 230 -11.67 27.48 5.66
CA GLY A 230 -11.11 27.82 4.35
C GLY A 230 -10.02 26.84 3.88
N ILE A 231 -9.64 26.93 2.60
CA ILE A 231 -8.74 25.95 1.95
C ILE A 231 -7.36 25.89 2.61
N SER A 232 -6.78 27.02 2.99
CA SER A 232 -5.46 27.03 3.64
C SER A 232 -5.50 26.44 5.06
N ALA A 233 -6.60 26.61 5.80
CA ALA A 233 -6.79 25.99 7.12
C ALA A 233 -7.03 24.48 7.00
N GLU A 234 -7.78 24.05 5.99
CA GLU A 234 -7.90 22.64 5.60
C GLU A 234 -6.53 22.02 5.27
N PHE A 235 -5.66 22.73 4.53
CA PHE A 235 -4.29 22.29 4.23
C PHE A 235 -3.46 22.07 5.48
N LEU A 236 -3.54 23.01 6.44
CA LEU A 236 -2.88 22.87 7.72
C LEU A 236 -3.37 21.63 8.47
N PHE A 237 -4.69 21.46 8.57
CA PHE A 237 -5.30 20.36 9.31
C PHE A 237 -4.93 19.01 8.69
N TYR A 238 -5.22 18.78 7.40
CA TYR A 238 -4.83 17.53 6.74
C TYR A 238 -3.32 17.32 6.72
N GLY A 239 -2.52 18.39 6.61
CA GLY A 239 -1.07 18.30 6.67
C GLY A 239 -0.57 17.75 8.01
N ILE A 240 -1.10 18.25 9.12
CA ILE A 240 -0.76 17.73 10.46
C ILE A 240 -1.15 16.25 10.57
N LEU A 241 -2.36 15.89 10.14
CA LEU A 241 -2.81 14.49 10.15
C LEU A 241 -1.90 13.59 9.30
N ASP A 242 -1.48 14.07 8.14
CA ASP A 242 -0.59 13.38 7.22
C ASP A 242 0.81 13.15 7.81
N ILE A 243 1.37 14.10 8.57
CA ILE A 243 2.65 13.90 9.29
C ILE A 243 2.55 12.71 10.24
N PHE A 244 1.45 12.61 11.00
CA PHE A 244 1.29 11.51 11.95
C PHE A 244 0.97 10.18 11.28
N SER A 245 0.09 10.18 10.27
CA SER A 245 -0.39 8.97 9.61
C SER A 245 0.65 8.36 8.65
N LYS A 246 1.60 9.16 8.14
CA LYS A 246 2.57 8.71 7.12
C LYS A 246 4.00 8.62 7.67
N PRO A 247 4.80 9.70 7.79
CA PRO A 247 6.20 9.56 8.20
C PRO A 247 6.31 9.07 9.64
N VAL A 248 5.58 9.65 10.60
CA VAL A 248 5.67 9.22 12.02
C VAL A 248 5.25 7.75 12.15
N PHE A 249 4.13 7.37 11.54
CA PHE A 249 3.71 5.97 11.48
C PHE A 249 4.79 5.06 10.88
N ALA A 250 5.36 5.43 9.73
CA ALA A 250 6.33 4.61 9.02
C ALA A 250 7.60 4.39 9.85
N PHE A 251 8.17 5.46 10.41
CA PHE A 251 9.37 5.37 11.25
C PHE A 251 9.09 4.63 12.55
N LEU A 252 7.91 4.82 13.17
CA LEU A 252 7.48 4.10 14.37
C LEU A 252 7.38 2.59 14.09
N LEU A 253 6.61 2.20 13.06
CA LEU A 253 6.36 0.81 12.71
C LEU A 253 7.67 0.09 12.39
N LEU A 254 8.52 0.66 11.52
CA LEU A 254 9.81 0.06 11.16
C LEU A 254 10.76 -0.02 12.36
N SER A 255 10.79 0.99 13.21
CA SER A 255 11.63 0.99 14.40
C SER A 255 11.28 -0.12 15.37
N MET A 256 9.98 -0.36 15.58
CA MET A 256 9.48 -1.41 16.45
C MET A 256 9.64 -2.80 15.83
N LEU A 257 9.42 -2.93 14.52
CA LEU A 257 9.60 -4.18 13.80
C LEU A 257 11.03 -4.73 13.85
N ARG A 258 12.04 -3.89 14.11
CA ARG A 258 13.42 -4.37 14.35
C ARG A 258 13.53 -5.39 15.47
N ARG A 259 12.62 -5.34 16.45
CA ARG A 259 12.57 -6.26 17.61
C ARG A 259 11.81 -7.55 17.32
N CYS A 260 11.06 -7.60 16.22
CA CYS A 260 10.23 -8.74 15.88
C CYS A 260 11.01 -9.79 15.08
N ASP A 261 10.71 -11.07 15.32
CA ASP A 261 11.21 -12.16 14.49
C ASP A 261 10.37 -12.30 13.21
N TYR A 262 10.93 -11.84 12.09
CA TYR A 262 10.32 -11.93 10.76
C TYR A 262 10.04 -13.37 10.33
N GLY A 263 10.73 -14.37 10.90
CA GLY A 263 10.46 -15.79 10.64
C GLY A 263 9.04 -16.20 11.00
N ALA A 264 8.45 -15.59 12.04
CA ALA A 264 7.09 -15.87 12.49
C ALA A 264 6.01 -15.46 11.47
N LEU A 265 6.30 -14.49 10.60
CA LEU A 265 5.35 -13.99 9.60
C LEU A 265 5.19 -14.93 8.39
N ARG A 266 6.14 -15.85 8.18
CA ARG A 266 6.16 -16.80 7.05
C ARG A 266 5.83 -16.17 5.68
N LEU A 267 6.23 -14.91 5.46
CA LEU A 267 6.08 -14.21 4.19
C LEU A 267 7.07 -14.79 3.15
N ARG A 268 6.75 -15.98 2.63
CA ARG A 268 7.48 -16.59 1.52
C ARG A 268 6.81 -16.18 0.22
N SER A 269 7.57 -15.55 -0.66
CA SER A 269 7.15 -15.34 -2.04
C SER A 269 7.17 -16.69 -2.75
N GLY A 270 6.00 -17.21 -3.14
CA GLY A 270 5.91 -18.42 -3.97
C GLY A 270 6.38 -18.20 -5.41
N LYS A 271 6.75 -16.96 -5.78
CA LYS A 271 7.44 -16.68 -7.04
C LYS A 271 8.88 -17.19 -6.94
N ARG A 272 9.34 -17.86 -8.00
CA ARG A 272 10.75 -18.15 -8.23
C ARG A 272 11.53 -16.84 -8.12
N SER A 273 12.16 -16.63 -6.97
CA SER A 273 13.07 -15.51 -6.74
C SER A 273 14.48 -16.01 -7.02
N GLU A 274 15.43 -15.11 -7.25
CA GLU A 274 16.84 -15.46 -7.49
C GLU A 274 17.44 -16.39 -6.41
N GLU A 275 16.86 -16.46 -5.21
CA GLU A 275 17.24 -17.44 -4.17
C GLU A 275 17.02 -18.91 -4.60
N ASP A 276 16.08 -19.17 -5.51
CA ASP A 276 15.77 -20.52 -6.03
C ASP A 276 16.68 -20.90 -7.22
N SER A 277 17.33 -19.92 -7.87
CA SER A 277 18.38 -20.16 -8.85
C SER A 277 19.72 -20.48 -8.17
N ASP A 278 20.07 -19.79 -7.08
CA ASP A 278 21.35 -19.99 -6.39
C ASP A 278 21.48 -21.38 -5.75
N LEU A 279 20.36 -22.01 -5.36
CA LEU A 279 20.34 -23.38 -4.83
C LEU A 279 20.43 -24.47 -5.92
N HIS A 280 20.13 -24.14 -7.17
CA HIS A 280 20.16 -25.09 -8.29
C HIS A 280 21.39 -24.95 -9.20
N GLU A 281 22.17 -23.88 -9.04
CA GLU A 281 23.39 -23.62 -9.81
C GLU A 281 24.67 -24.40 -9.42
N PRO A 282 24.75 -25.22 -8.34
CA PRO A 282 25.91 -26.12 -8.16
C PRO A 282 25.85 -27.36 -9.07
N ARG A 283 24.66 -27.73 -9.58
CA ARG A 283 24.46 -29.01 -10.26
C ARG A 283 24.59 -28.94 -11.79
N ARG A 284 24.48 -27.75 -12.37
CA ARG A 284 24.62 -27.56 -13.84
C ARG A 284 26.08 -27.60 -14.29
N GLY A 285 27.00 -26.99 -13.52
CA GLY A 285 28.43 -26.98 -13.84
C GLY A 285 29.14 -28.32 -13.64
N LEU A 286 28.57 -29.27 -12.88
CA LEU A 286 29.08 -30.62 -12.73
C LEU A 286 28.65 -31.53 -13.89
N VAL A 287 27.41 -31.40 -14.36
CA VAL A 287 26.90 -32.17 -15.51
C VAL A 287 27.58 -31.75 -16.82
N GLU A 288 27.90 -30.46 -16.98
CA GLU A 288 28.59 -29.97 -18.18
C GLU A 288 30.06 -30.41 -18.25
N LYS A 289 30.75 -30.49 -17.11
CA LYS A 289 32.12 -31.05 -17.03
C LYS A 289 32.19 -32.56 -17.29
N ASP A 290 31.16 -33.31 -16.91
CA ASP A 290 31.11 -34.75 -17.17
C ASP A 290 30.87 -35.04 -18.67
N HIS A 291 30.18 -34.15 -19.40
CA HIS A 291 29.99 -34.29 -20.85
C HIS A 291 31.22 -33.89 -21.68
N GLU A 292 32.01 -32.89 -21.26
CA GLU A 292 33.28 -32.55 -21.93
C GLU A 292 34.35 -33.64 -21.74
N ARG A 293 34.33 -34.36 -20.61
CA ARG A 293 35.33 -35.40 -20.33
C ARG A 293 35.09 -36.72 -21.07
N ILE A 294 33.89 -36.94 -21.62
CA ILE A 294 33.54 -38.13 -22.40
C ILE A 294 33.84 -37.96 -23.90
N GLY A 295 34.09 -36.72 -24.37
CA GLY A 295 34.36 -36.42 -25.78
C GLY A 295 35.84 -36.51 -26.21
N SER A 296 36.77 -36.85 -25.31
CA SER A 296 38.21 -36.92 -25.60
C SER A 296 38.80 -38.22 -25.09
N ALA A 297 38.55 -39.31 -25.81
CA ALA A 297 39.32 -40.54 -25.72
C ALA A 297 39.41 -41.18 -27.11
N ASP A 298 40.60 -41.07 -27.71
CA ASP A 298 40.94 -41.53 -29.03
C ASP A 298 40.80 -43.05 -29.21
N HIS A 299 40.34 -43.43 -30.40
CA HIS A 299 40.33 -44.77 -30.96
C HIS A 299 41.75 -45.33 -31.10
N HIS A 300 42.02 -46.53 -30.59
CA HIS A 300 42.95 -47.47 -31.24
C HIS A 300 42.59 -48.96 -31.00
N HIS A 301 42.86 -49.71 -32.06
CA HIS A 301 42.53 -51.07 -32.49
C HIS A 301 42.72 -52.30 -31.55
N ILE A 302 41.78 -53.25 -31.75
CA ILE A 302 41.87 -54.73 -31.96
C ILE A 302 42.53 -55.65 -30.90
N GLY A 303 41.74 -56.65 -30.46
CA GLY A 303 42.17 -58.06 -30.49
C GLY A 303 41.82 -58.93 -29.28
N GLY A 304 41.03 -60.00 -29.49
CA GLY A 304 41.27 -61.30 -28.82
C GLY A 304 40.32 -61.78 -27.72
N ALA A 305 39.32 -62.55 -28.14
CA ALA A 305 38.71 -63.77 -27.57
C ALA A 305 38.95 -64.22 -26.09
N ASN A 306 37.82 -64.63 -25.49
CA ASN A 306 37.50 -65.96 -24.90
C ASN A 306 37.14 -66.10 -23.39
N THR A 307 35.96 -66.72 -23.21
CA THR A 307 35.50 -67.73 -22.22
C THR A 307 35.29 -67.36 -20.74
N ASN A 308 34.03 -67.39 -20.31
CA ASN A 308 33.42 -68.36 -19.35
C ASN A 308 32.02 -67.85 -18.96
N ALA A 309 30.90 -68.44 -19.40
CA ALA A 309 30.28 -69.70 -18.96
C ALA A 309 29.73 -69.68 -17.52
N HIS A 310 28.40 -69.50 -17.40
CA HIS A 310 27.42 -70.35 -16.67
C HIS A 310 26.11 -69.55 -16.50
N ALA A 311 25.02 -69.92 -17.19
CA ALA A 311 23.99 -70.91 -16.81
C ALA A 311 23.24 -70.49 -15.54
N GLY A 312 21.92 -70.43 -15.42
CA GLY A 312 20.69 -70.69 -16.20
C GLY A 312 19.57 -70.06 -15.31
N LEU A 313 18.27 -70.01 -15.56
CA LEU A 313 17.32 -70.66 -16.45
C LEU A 313 16.03 -69.81 -16.37
N GLN A 314 15.33 -69.72 -17.51
CA GLN A 314 13.86 -69.78 -17.67
C GLN A 314 12.94 -68.66 -17.13
N GLY A 315 12.27 -67.97 -18.06
CA GLY A 315 10.97 -67.27 -17.88
C GLY A 315 9.78 -68.24 -17.91
N PRO A 316 8.55 -67.88 -18.38
CA PRO A 316 8.13 -66.61 -18.97
C PRO A 316 6.74 -66.06 -18.50
N ALA A 317 6.51 -64.77 -18.81
CA ALA A 317 5.37 -64.11 -19.46
C ALA A 317 3.86 -64.39 -19.15
N ASN A 318 3.11 -63.29 -19.32
CA ASN A 318 1.70 -63.09 -19.73
C ASN A 318 0.64 -63.03 -18.62
N SER A 319 0.05 -61.85 -18.36
CA SER A 319 -1.14 -61.22 -19.03
C SER A 319 -2.42 -62.03 -18.75
N THR A 320 -3.53 -61.50 -18.22
CA THR A 320 -4.42 -60.43 -18.69
C THR A 320 -5.49 -60.07 -17.62
N LEU A 321 -6.12 -58.89 -17.76
CA LEU A 321 -7.40 -58.45 -17.15
C LEU A 321 -8.59 -59.37 -17.54
N PRO A 322 -9.74 -59.36 -16.81
CA PRO A 322 -10.87 -58.51 -17.24
C PRO A 322 -11.87 -58.00 -16.15
N HIS A 323 -12.52 -56.88 -16.53
CA HIS A 323 -13.88 -56.37 -16.26
C HIS A 323 -14.78 -56.81 -15.08
N GLY A 324 -15.50 -55.81 -14.53
CA GLY A 324 -16.85 -55.96 -13.98
C GLY A 324 -17.45 -54.63 -13.47
N ALA A 325 -18.41 -54.06 -14.21
CA ALA A 325 -19.17 -52.85 -13.87
C ALA A 325 -20.53 -53.21 -13.24
N GLN A 326 -21.05 -52.41 -12.29
CA GLN A 326 -22.50 -52.30 -12.04
C GLN A 326 -22.91 -50.88 -11.61
N HIS A 327 -23.94 -50.39 -12.30
CA HIS A 327 -24.74 -49.20 -12.06
C HIS A 327 -25.74 -49.42 -10.90
N THR A 328 -26.14 -48.36 -10.20
CA THR A 328 -27.49 -48.25 -9.62
C THR A 328 -27.90 -46.79 -9.42
N THR A 329 -29.11 -46.48 -9.85
CA THR A 329 -29.84 -45.20 -9.79
C THR A 329 -31.05 -45.35 -8.86
N MET A 330 -31.43 -44.33 -8.08
CA MET A 330 -32.85 -43.98 -7.84
C MET A 330 -33.03 -42.61 -7.12
N SER A 331 -34.24 -42.07 -7.30
CA SER A 331 -34.73 -40.67 -7.30
C SER A 331 -35.35 -40.17 -5.96
N PRO A 332 -35.99 -38.96 -5.87
CA PRO A 332 -36.10 -38.14 -4.65
C PRO A 332 -37.52 -37.95 -4.03
N ALA A 333 -37.58 -37.04 -3.03
CA ALA A 333 -38.71 -36.29 -2.42
C ALA A 333 -39.41 -36.94 -1.21
N PRO A 334 -40.08 -36.18 -0.30
CA PRO A 334 -40.97 -35.04 -0.53
C PRO A 334 -40.42 -33.65 -0.20
#